data_AF-A0A2V7U455-F1
#
_entry.id   AF-A0A2V7U455-F1
#
_cell.length_a   1.000
_cell.length_b   1.000
_cell.length_c   1.000
_cell.angle_alpha   90.00
_cell.angle_beta   90.00
_cell.angle_gamma   90.00
#
_symmetry.space_group_name_H-M   'P 1'
#
loop_
_entity.id
_entity.type
_entity.pdbx_description
1 polymer ?
#
loop_
_entity_poly.entity_id
_entity_poly.type
_entity_poly.pdbx_seq_one_letter_code
_entity_poly.pdbx_strand_id
1 'polypeptide(L)' 'RHTPFFTGYRPQFYFRTTDVTGVSTLPEGVEMVMPGDNTQMTIELIAPIAMEKGLRFAIREGGRTVGAGTVTEVIE' A
#
# COMPACT_ATOMS: atom_id res chain seq x y z
N ARG A 1 -7.33 4.72 -10.06
CA ARG A 1 -6.93 6.13 -9.80
C ARG A 1 -6.46 6.74 -11.11
N HIS A 2 -6.63 8.05 -11.33
CA HIS A 2 -6.24 8.71 -12.60
C HIS A 2 -4.97 9.57 -12.49
N THR A 3 -4.50 9.83 -11.27
CA THR A 3 -3.31 10.64 -10.99
C THR A 3 -2.22 9.82 -10.31
N PRO A 4 -0.94 10.24 -10.37
CA PRO A 4 0.18 9.59 -9.69
C PRO A 4 0.17 9.81 -8.18
N PHE A 5 0.80 8.90 -7.41
CA PHE A 5 1.08 9.10 -5.98
C PHE A 5 2.58 9.14 -5.73
N PHE A 6 2.93 9.72 -4.59
CA PHE A 6 4.30 10.02 -4.16
C PHE A 6 4.58 9.33 -2.82
N THR A 7 5.84 9.33 -2.40
CA THR A 7 6.21 8.97 -1.02
C THR A 7 5.42 9.79 0.00
N GLY A 8 5.00 9.14 1.08
CA GLY A 8 4.14 9.74 2.11
C GLY A 8 2.64 9.65 1.78
N TYR A 9 2.26 8.97 0.69
CA TYR A 9 0.85 8.68 0.40
C TYR A 9 0.20 7.85 1.53
N ARG A 10 -1.00 8.27 1.98
CA ARG A 10 -1.69 7.71 3.17
C ARG A 10 -3.06 7.09 2.88
N PRO A 11 -3.14 5.99 2.11
CA PRO A 11 -4.41 5.33 1.82
C PRO A 11 -4.85 4.39 2.96
N GLN A 12 -6.00 3.73 2.75
CA GLN A 12 -6.41 2.57 3.53
C GLN A 12 -5.91 1.29 2.86
N PHE A 13 -5.35 0.37 3.64
CA PHE A 13 -4.94 -0.96 3.21
C PHE A 13 -5.95 -1.97 3.74
N TYR A 14 -6.60 -2.66 2.81
CA TYR A 14 -7.60 -3.67 3.11
C TYR A 14 -6.96 -5.05 3.17
N PHE A 15 -6.87 -5.59 4.38
CA PHE A 15 -6.41 -6.94 4.67
C PHE A 15 -7.58 -7.81 5.07
N ARG A 16 -7.96 -8.76 4.19
CA ARG A 16 -9.08 -9.71 4.36
C ARG A 16 -10.45 -9.06 4.63
N THR A 17 -10.66 -8.54 5.84
CA THR A 17 -11.91 -7.94 6.35
C THR A 17 -11.70 -6.59 7.03
N THR A 18 -10.46 -6.10 7.13
CA THR A 18 -10.10 -4.92 7.91
C THR A 18 -9.41 -3.88 7.05
N ASP A 19 -9.89 -2.64 7.09
CA ASP A 19 -9.19 -1.47 6.55
C ASP A 19 -8.31 -0.85 7.64
N VAL A 20 -7.05 -0.60 7.33
CA VAL A 20 -6.11 0.11 8.21
C VAL A 20 -5.39 1.19 7.41
N THR A 21 -5.29 2.40 7.94
CA THR A 21 -4.50 3.45 7.28
C THR A 21 -3.02 3.11 7.38
N GLY A 22 -2.27 3.35 6.30
CA GLY A 22 -0.82 3.23 6.32
C GLY A 22 -0.15 4.33 5.52
N VAL A 23 1.15 4.48 5.68
CA VAL A 23 1.99 5.41 4.93
C VAL A 23 2.89 4.61 4.00
N SER A 24 2.85 4.91 2.70
CA SER A 24 3.74 4.26 1.72
C SER A 24 4.98 5.09 1.45
N THR A 25 6.14 4.45 1.50
CA THR A 25 7.44 5.02 1.14
C THR A 25 7.96 4.33 -0.11
N LEU A 26 8.19 5.12 -1.16
CA LEU A 26 8.72 4.62 -2.43
C LEU A 26 10.22 4.35 -2.32
N PRO A 27 10.78 3.46 -3.18
CA PRO A 27 12.21 3.22 -3.24
C PRO A 27 12.99 4.48 -3.62
N GLU A 28 14.27 4.52 -3.24
CA GLU A 28 15.16 5.60 -3.66
C GLU A 28 15.21 5.72 -5.19
N GLY A 29 15.15 6.96 -5.70
CA GLY A 29 15.08 7.25 -7.13
C GLY A 29 13.69 7.10 -7.76
N VAL A 30 12.68 6.60 -7.04
CA VAL A 30 11.28 6.57 -7.51
C VAL A 30 10.51 7.74 -6.91
N GLU A 31 10.35 8.81 -7.70
CA GLU A 31 9.64 10.01 -7.23
C GLU A 31 8.13 9.81 -7.16
N MET A 32 7.56 9.08 -8.12
CA MET A 32 6.13 8.87 -8.23
C MET A 32 5.77 7.55 -8.91
N VAL A 33 4.55 7.08 -8.68
CA VAL A 33 3.99 5.87 -9.29
C VAL A 33 2.75 6.25 -10.09
N MET A 34 2.73 5.90 -11.38
CA MET A 34 1.59 6.17 -12.26
C MET A 34 0.53 5.06 -12.14
N PRO A 35 -0.75 5.36 -12.43
CA PRO A 35 -1.77 4.31 -12.56
C PRO A 35 -1.37 3.28 -13.63
N GLY A 36 -1.29 2.01 -13.23
CA GLY A 36 -0.91 0.89 -14.10
C GLY A 36 0.51 0.38 -13.87
N ASP A 37 1.34 1.13 -13.14
CA ASP A 37 2.70 0.70 -12.82
C ASP A 37 2.71 -0.36 -11.71
N ASN A 38 3.75 -1.20 -11.75
CA ASN A 38 4.12 -2.07 -10.65
C ASN A 38 5.35 -1.50 -9.96
N THR A 39 5.32 -1.44 -8.63
CA THR A 39 6.46 -0.97 -7.84
C THR A 39 6.54 -1.73 -6.52
N GLN A 40 7.73 -1.79 -5.92
CA GLN A 40 7.90 -2.20 -4.52
C GLN A 40 7.84 -0.95 -3.65
N MET A 41 7.30 -1.07 -2.44
CA MET A 41 7.25 0.03 -1.47
C MET A 41 7.22 -0.51 -0.06
N THR A 42 7.73 0.28 0.88
CA THR A 42 7.59 0.00 2.31
C THR A 42 6.30 0.66 2.81
N ILE A 43 5.53 -0.06 3.63
CA ILE A 43 4.26 0.42 4.17
C ILE A 43 4.32 0.37 5.69
N GLU A 44 4.11 1.51 6.34
CA GLU A 44 3.97 1.61 7.79
C GLU A 44 2.48 1.73 8.15
N LEU A 45 1.93 0.75 8.88
CA LEU A 45 0.52 0.75 9.27
C LEU A 45 0.33 1.48 10.61
N ILE A 46 -0.74 2.28 10.74
CA ILE A 46 -1.00 3.01 12.00
C ILE A 46 -1.48 2.12 13.15
N ALA A 47 -1.84 0.88 12.84
CA ALA A 47 -2.29 -0.11 13.79
C ALA A 47 -1.81 -1.50 13.37
N PRO A 48 -1.50 -2.40 14.32
CA PRO A 48 -1.00 -3.72 14.01
C PRO A 48 -2.07 -4.56 13.28
N ILE A 49 -1.63 -5.30 12.27
CA ILE A 49 -2.44 -6.28 11.54
C ILE A 49 -1.68 -7.59 11.48
N ALA A 50 -2.37 -8.69 11.77
CA ALA A 50 -1.82 -10.02 11.57
C ALA A 50 -1.60 -10.25 10.06
N MET A 51 -0.34 -10.44 9.66
CA MET A 51 0.04 -10.63 8.26
C MET A 51 1.18 -11.64 8.13
N GLU A 52 1.30 -12.20 6.93
CA GLU A 52 2.33 -13.15 6.55
C GLU A 52 2.80 -12.86 5.12
N LYS A 53 4.02 -13.29 4.79
CA LYS A 53 4.53 -13.21 3.41
C LYS A 53 3.58 -13.93 2.45
N GLY A 54 3.25 -13.27 1.35
CA GLY A 54 2.31 -13.77 0.35
C GLY A 54 0.86 -13.36 0.59
N LEU A 55 0.54 -12.75 1.74
CA LEU A 55 -0.80 -12.21 1.99
C LEU A 55 -1.12 -11.11 0.97
N ARG A 56 -2.25 -11.23 0.29
CA ARG A 56 -2.76 -10.22 -0.65
C ARG A 56 -3.56 -9.15 0.09
N PHE A 57 -3.45 -7.92 -0.38
CA PHE A 57 -4.21 -6.78 0.12
C PHE A 57 -4.66 -5.87 -1.02
N ALA A 58 -5.65 -5.04 -0.74
CA ALA A 58 -6.07 -3.96 -1.64
C ALA A 58 -5.72 -2.60 -1.05
N ILE A 59 -5.41 -1.63 -1.90
CA ILE A 59 -5.21 -0.24 -1.52
C ILE A 59 -6.50 0.52 -1.86
N ARG A 60 -7.06 1.24 -0.90
CA ARG A 60 -8.37 1.90 -1.01
C ARG A 60 -8.27 3.37 -0.64
N GLU A 61 -9.02 4.20 -1.37
CA GLU A 61 -9.17 5.62 -1.12
C GLU A 61 -10.64 6.00 -1.33
N GLY A 62 -11.24 6.69 -0.35
CA GLY A 62 -12.67 7.04 -0.41
C GLY A 62 -13.59 5.83 -0.61
N GLY A 63 -13.21 4.67 -0.07
CA GLY A 63 -13.95 3.41 -0.22
C GLY A 63 -13.74 2.66 -1.55
N ARG A 64 -13.01 3.22 -2.51
CA ARG A 64 -12.74 2.62 -3.83
C ARG A 64 -11.36 1.97 -3.87
N THR A 65 -11.24 0.80 -4.51
CA THR A 65 -9.95 0.15 -4.76
C THR A 65 -9.16 0.93 -5.80
N VAL A 66 -7.96 1.36 -5.44
CA VAL A 66 -7.04 2.11 -6.29
C VAL A 66 -5.78 1.33 -6.66
N GLY A 67 -5.49 0.24 -5.95
CA GLY A 67 -4.37 -0.65 -6.22
C GLY A 67 -4.55 -2.00 -5.52
N ALA A 68 -3.67 -2.94 -5.86
CA ALA A 68 -3.60 -4.25 -5.23
C ALA A 68 -2.14 -4.60 -4.97
N GLY A 69 -1.88 -5.35 -3.91
CA GLY A 69 -0.53 -5.71 -3.50
C GLY A 69 -0.46 -7.09 -2.87
N THR A 70 0.77 -7.56 -2.70
CA THR A 70 1.10 -8.79 -1.98
C THR A 70 2.26 -8.49 -1.04
N VAL A 71 2.15 -8.90 0.22
CA VAL A 71 3.20 -8.73 1.22
C VAL A 71 4.42 -9.56 0.80
N THR A 72 5.56 -8.91 0.57
CA THR A 72 6.81 -9.57 0.18
C THR A 72 7.68 -9.93 1.39
N GLU A 73 7.61 -9.11 2.44
CA GLU A 73 8.36 -9.24 3.68
C GLU A 73 7.63 -8.49 4.81
N VAL A 74 7.77 -8.96 6.06
CA VAL A 74 7.25 -8.31 7.28
C VAL A 74 8.46 -7.86 8.08
N ILE A 75 8.54 -6.58 8.42
CA ILE A 75 9.76 -5.94 8.94
C ILE A 75 9.64 -5.66 10.45
N GLU A 76 8.44 -5.37 10.94
CA GLU A 76 8.11 -5.10 12.35
C GLU A 76 6.67 -5.50 12.67
#